data_AF-A0A536E6U8-F1
#
_entry.id   AF-A0A536E6U8-F1
#
_cell.length_a   1.000
_cell.length_b   1.000
_cell.length_c   1.000
_cell.angle_alpha   90.00
_cell.angle_beta   90.00
_cell.angle_gamma   90.00
#
_symmetry.space_group_name_H-M   'P 1'
#
loop_
_entity.id
_entity.type
_entity.pdbx_description
1 polymer ?
#
loop_
_entity_poly.entity_id
_entity_poly.type
_entity_poly.pdbx_seq_one_letter_code
_entity_poly.pdbx_strand_id
1 'polypeptide(L)' 'MGSYVLGFQEIDQTQVAIVGGKGAHLGELSRIEGIRVPAGFCVTTDAFRRIMAEAPSIDERIEQ' A
#
# COMPACT_ATOMS: atom_id res chain seq x y z
N MET A 1 -14.94 6.49 2.44
CA MET A 1 -14.22 5.48 3.25
C MET A 1 -13.40 4.67 2.26
N GLY A 2 -12.08 4.87 2.21
CA GLY A 2 -11.20 4.13 1.29
C GLY A 2 -11.02 2.68 1.74
N SER A 3 -10.70 1.78 0.82
CA SER A 3 -10.30 0.42 1.18
C SER A 3 -8.93 0.43 1.86
N TYR A 4 -8.79 -0.28 2.98
CA TYR A 4 -7.50 -0.43 3.66
C TYR A 4 -6.58 -1.45 2.99
N VAL A 5 -7.12 -2.26 2.08
CA VAL A 5 -6.41 -3.32 1.36
C VAL A 5 -6.75 -3.25 -0.12
N LEU A 6 -5.75 -3.33 -0.98
CA LEU A 6 -5.90 -3.41 -2.43
C LEU A 6 -5.07 -4.58 -2.97
N GLY A 7 -5.67 -5.51 -3.69
CA GLY A 7 -4.95 -6.53 -4.44
C GLY A 7 -4.10 -5.91 -5.55
N PHE A 8 -3.00 -6.55 -5.94
CA PHE A 8 -2.14 -6.01 -7.00
C PHE A 8 -2.89 -5.76 -8.32
N GLN A 9 -3.93 -6.54 -8.63
CA GLN A 9 -4.77 -6.38 -9.82
C GLN A 9 -5.69 -5.14 -9.76
N GLU A 10 -5.83 -4.51 -8.59
CA GLU A 10 -6.61 -3.29 -8.38
C GLU A 10 -5.74 -2.03 -8.37
N ILE A 11 -4.41 -2.19 -8.50
CA ILE A 11 -3.43 -1.10 -8.39
C ILE A 11 -2.90 -0.73 -9.78
N ASP A 12 -2.78 0.57 -10.05
CA ASP A 12 -2.00 1.13 -11.16
C ASP A 12 -0.97 2.18 -10.68
N GLN A 13 -0.12 2.63 -11.60
CA GLN A 13 0.94 3.61 -11.33
C GLN A 13 0.44 4.97 -10.83
N THR A 14 -0.83 5.31 -10.99
CA THR A 14 -1.39 6.59 -10.50
C THR A 14 -1.63 6.58 -8.99
N GLN A 15 -1.69 5.39 -8.39
CA GLN A 15 -2.07 5.19 -6.99
C GLN A 15 -0.87 5.21 -6.01
N VAL A 16 0.27 5.78 -6.39
CA VAL A 16 1.48 5.88 -5.54
C VAL A 16 1.18 6.52 -4.18
N ALA A 17 0.30 7.53 -4.11
CA ALA A 17 -0.07 8.16 -2.85
C ALA A 17 -0.85 7.23 -1.89
N ILE A 18 -1.50 6.20 -2.43
CA ILE A 18 -2.35 5.25 -1.71
C ILE A 18 -1.56 4.01 -1.29
N VAL A 19 -0.65 3.50 -2.14
CA VAL A 19 0.04 2.21 -1.90
C VAL A 19 1.57 2.33 -1.84
N GLY A 20 2.12 3.54 -2.01
CA GLY A 20 3.55 3.78 -2.13
C GLY A 20 4.12 3.32 -3.47
N GLY A 21 5.37 3.72 -3.76
CA GLY A 21 6.02 3.41 -5.03
C GLY A 21 6.22 1.91 -5.28
N LYS A 22 6.47 1.12 -4.22
CA LYS A 22 6.61 -0.34 -4.34
C LYS A 22 5.28 -1.02 -4.71
N GLY A 23 4.19 -0.63 -4.04
CA GLY A 23 2.86 -1.16 -4.32
C GLY A 23 2.41 -0.85 -5.74
N ALA A 24 2.62 0.41 -6.17
CA ALA A 24 2.34 0.84 -7.54
C ALA A 24 3.11 0.01 -8.59
N HIS A 25 4.43 -0.18 -8.40
CA HIS A 25 5.23 -1.00 -9.33
C HIS A 25 4.83 -2.48 -9.34
N LEU A 26 4.48 -3.06 -8.19
CA LEU A 26 3.99 -4.45 -8.13
C LEU A 26 2.62 -4.60 -8.82
N GLY A 27 1.74 -3.59 -8.69
CA GLY A 27 0.49 -3.52 -9.43
C GLY A 27 0.72 -3.52 -10.94
N GLU A 28 1.59 -2.63 -11.45
CA GLU A 28 1.96 -2.58 -12.87
C GLU A 28 2.56 -3.91 -13.36
N LEU A 29 3.55 -4.46 -12.65
CA LEU A 29 4.18 -5.74 -13.02
C LEU A 29 3.15 -6.88 -13.09
N SER A 30 2.13 -6.86 -12.22
CA SER A 30 1.10 -7.91 -12.18
C SER A 30 0.17 -7.93 -13.39
N ARG A 31 0.14 -6.84 -14.17
CA ARG A 31 -0.69 -6.69 -15.38
C ARG A 31 0.05 -7.05 -16.66
N ILE A 32 1.37 -7.18 -16.62
CA ILE A 32 2.20 -7.47 -17.80
C ILE A 32 2.11 -8.96 -18.13
N GLU A 33 1.64 -9.27 -19.33
CA GLU A 33 1.60 -10.64 -19.84
C GLU A 33 3.00 -11.28 -19.84
N GLY A 34 3.10 -12.52 -19.34
CA GLY A 34 4.36 -13.25 -19.23
C GLY A 34 5.19 -12.95 -17.97
N ILE A 35 4.86 -11.91 -17.19
CA ILE A 35 5.49 -11.66 -15.88
C ILE A 35 4.68 -12.35 -14.78
N ARG A 36 5.36 -13.15 -13.95
CA ARG A 36 4.74 -13.83 -12.81
C ARG A 36 5.02 -13.08 -11.51
N VAL A 37 4.07 -12.26 -11.08
CA VAL A 37 4.05 -11.67 -9.74
C VAL A 37 3.28 -12.61 -8.80
N PRO A 38 3.82 -12.98 -7.63
CA PRO A 38 3.07 -13.75 -6.64
C PRO A 38 1.79 -13.03 -6.21
N ALA A 39 0.75 -13.80 -5.88
CA ALA A 39 -0.49 -13.23 -5.35
C ALA A 39 -0.19 -12.40 -4.08
N GLY A 40 -0.79 -11.22 -3.99
CA GLY A 40 -0.52 -10.29 -2.89
C GLY A 40 -1.40 -9.04 -2.98
N PHE A 41 -1.26 -8.23 -1.94
CA PHE A 41 -2.01 -6.99 -1.75
C PHE A 41 -1.14 -5.94 -1.06
N CYS A 42 -1.56 -4.69 -1.15
CA CYS A 42 -1.01 -3.58 -0.39
C CYS A 42 -1.97 -3.18 0.72
N VAL A 43 -1.43 -2.98 1.93
CA VAL A 43 -2.10 -2.21 2.98
C VAL A 43 -1.90 -0.73 2.65
N THR A 44 -2.99 0.03 2.55
CA THR A 44 -2.94 1.41 2.04
C THR A 44 -2.39 2.40 3.06
N THR A 45 -1.93 3.56 2.58
CA THR A 45 -1.50 4.68 3.43
C THR A 45 -2.63 5.22 4.29
N ASP A 46 -3.90 5.04 3.90
CA ASP A 46 -5.06 5.37 4.73
C ASP A 46 -5.12 4.51 6.01
N ALA A 47 -4.78 3.22 5.91
CA ALA A 47 -4.69 2.35 7.07
C ALA A 47 -3.59 2.81 8.03
N PHE A 48 -2.43 3.17 7.47
CA PHE A 48 -1.33 3.74 8.26
C PHE A 48 -1.74 5.03 8.98
N ARG A 49 -2.32 6.01 8.27
CA ARG A 49 -2.76 7.29 8.88
C ARG A 49 -3.75 7.08 10.02
N ARG A 50 -4.69 6.14 9.86
CA ARG A 50 -5.65 5.80 10.90
C ARG A 50 -4.96 5.26 12.15
N ILE A 51 -4.08 4.26 12.00
CA ILE A 51 -3.42 3.63 13.14
C ILE A 51 -2.52 4.62 13.86
N MET A 52 -1.78 5.46 13.14
CA MET A 52 -0.96 6.50 13.77
C MET A 52 -1.81 7.52 14.55
N ALA A 53 -2.97 7.92 14.03
CA ALA A 53 -3.89 8.79 14.75
C ALA A 53 -4.50 8.14 16.01
N GLU A 54 -4.67 6.81 16.01
CA GLU A 54 -5.22 6.05 17.14
C GLU A 54 -4.13 5.60 18.15
N ALA A 55 -2.84 5.70 17.80
CA ALA A 55 -1.74 5.24 18.64
C ALA A 55 -0.58 6.27 18.75
N PRO A 56 -0.78 7.42 19.43
CA PRO A 56 0.23 8.48 19.57
C PRO A 56 1.55 8.00 20.18
N SER A 57 1.51 6.98 21.05
CA SER A 57 2.70 6.35 21.65
C SER A 57 3.67 5.73 20.64
N ILE A 58 3.26 5.52 19.39
CA ILE A 58 4.15 5.02 18.33
C ILE A 58 5.13 6.12 17.90
N ASP A 59 4.67 7.37 17.75
CA ASP A 59 5.54 8.49 17.36
C ASP A 59 6.68 8.68 18.38
N GLU A 60 6.34 8.65 19.68
CA GLU A 60 7.32 8.72 20.78
C GLU A 60 8.38 7.61 20.75
N ARG A 61 8.07 6.46 20.13
CA ARG A 61 8.99 5.32 20.01
C ARG A 61 9.83 5.36 18.74
N ILE A 62 9.38 6.08 17.71
CA ILE A 62 10.11 6.27 16.45
C ILE A 62 11.17 7.37 16.62
N GLU A 63 10.93 8.36 17.46
CA GLU A 63 11.86 9.47 17.74
C GLU A 63 12.99 9.12 18.74
N GLN A 64 13.01 7.89 19.26
CA GLN A 64 14.11 7.37 20.11
C GLN A 64 15.28 6.87 19.27
#